data_AF-A0A0U2WI33-F1
#
_entry.id   AF-A0A0U2WI33-F1
#
_cell.length_a   1.000
_cell.length_b   1.000
_cell.length_c   1.000
_cell.angle_alpha   90.00
_cell.angle_beta   90.00
_cell.angle_gamma   90.00
#
_symmetry.space_group_name_H-M   'P 1'
#
loop_
_entity.id
_entity.type
_entity.pdbx_description
1 polymer ?
#
loop_
_entity_poly.entity_id
_entity_poly.type
_entity_poly.pdbx_seq_one_letter_code
_entity_poly.pdbx_strand_id
1 'polypeptide(L)'
;MVKTITYQESVRLASEILSQPLGNWTHLLDGKPVREVERCIVGKRGYEIVFFRVDDYCGRWIAEQFDKRAKPYVPEPEQLTLF
;
A
#
# COMPACT_ATOMS: atom_id res chain seq x y z
N MET A 1 15.29 7.60 4.38
CA MET A 1 15.39 7.01 5.73
C MET A 1 13.97 6.70 6.17
N VAL A 2 13.66 5.46 6.56
CA VAL A 2 12.28 5.06 6.95
C VAL A 2 11.97 5.65 8.33
N LYS A 3 10.82 6.32 8.46
CA LYS A 3 10.43 6.95 9.74
C LYS A 3 9.95 5.91 10.75
N THR A 4 10.23 6.15 12.03
CA THR A 4 9.72 5.32 13.14
C THR A 4 8.48 5.96 13.73
N ILE A 5 7.40 5.19 13.86
CA ILE A 5 6.13 5.63 14.42
C ILE A 5 5.67 4.70 15.55
N THR A 6 4.89 5.25 16.47
CA THR A 6 4.18 4.49 17.51
C THR A 6 3.03 3.69 16.93
N TYR A 7 2.51 2.74 17.73
CA TYR A 7 1.31 2.00 17.35
C TYR A 7 0.10 2.94 17.13
N GLN A 8 -0.07 3.95 17.99
CA GLN A 8 -1.20 4.88 17.87
C GLN A 8 -1.13 5.71 16.58
N GLU A 9 0.06 6.18 16.21
CA GLU A 9 0.29 6.84 14.92
C GLU A 9 0.03 5.90 13.74
N SER A 10 0.40 4.62 13.87
CA SER A 10 0.11 3.63 12.82
C SER A 10 -1.38 3.41 12.58
N VAL A 11 -2.21 3.48 13.63
CA VAL A 11 -3.67 3.37 13.53
C VAL A 11 -4.23 4.63 12.86
N ARG A 12 -3.76 5.81 13.26
CA ARG A 12 -4.16 7.08 12.64
C ARG A 12 -3.81 7.11 11.16
N LEU A 13 -2.60 6.72 10.80
CA LEU A 13 -2.14 6.64 9.40
C LEU A 13 -3.04 5.72 8.57
N ALA A 14 -3.44 4.56 9.09
CA ALA A 14 -4.34 3.65 8.38
C ALA A 14 -5.72 4.30 8.11
N SER A 15 -6.25 5.06 9.06
CA SER A 15 -7.50 5.81 8.87
C SER A 15 -7.35 6.93 7.84
N GLU A 16 -6.23 7.64 7.85
CA GLU A 16 -5.91 8.68 6.86
C GLU A 16 -5.75 8.09 5.45
N ILE A 17 -5.14 6.91 5.32
CA ILE A 17 -5.00 6.21 4.03
C ILE A 17 -6.36 5.75 3.51
N LEU A 18 -7.23 5.24 4.39
CA LEU A 18 -8.56 4.77 4.00
C LEU A 18 -9.42 5.90 3.39
N SER A 19 -9.25 7.14 3.86
CA SER A 19 -9.99 8.31 3.35
C SER A 19 -9.40 8.91 2.06
N GLN A 20 -8.24 8.44 1.60
CA GLN A 20 -7.66 8.89 0.34
C GLN A 20 -8.47 8.38 -0.87
N PRO A 21 -8.46 9.11 -1.99
CA PRO A 21 -9.11 8.66 -3.23
C PRO A 21 -8.49 7.35 -3.74
N LEU A 22 -9.32 6.56 -4.43
CA LEU A 22 -8.91 5.33 -5.10
C LEU A 22 -8.10 5.61 -6.38
N GLY A 23 -7.45 4.58 -6.91
CA GLY A 23 -6.62 4.66 -8.12
C GLY A 23 -5.14 4.94 -7.82
N ASN A 24 -4.38 5.29 -8.87
CA ASN A 24 -2.91 5.39 -8.85
C ASN A 24 -2.26 4.10 -8.32
N TRP A 25 -2.74 2.95 -8.82
CA TRP A 25 -2.25 1.64 -8.42
C TRP A 25 -0.77 1.49 -8.77
N THR A 26 0.03 1.06 -7.80
CA THR A 26 1.48 0.94 -7.95
C THR A 26 1.94 -0.51 -8.00
N HIS A 27 1.16 -1.44 -7.41
CA HIS A 27 1.50 -2.85 -7.36
C HIS A 27 0.29 -3.74 -7.60
N LEU A 28 0.52 -4.99 -8.02
CA LEU A 28 -0.39 -6.11 -7.92
C LEU A 28 0.00 -6.95 -6.72
N LEU A 29 -0.93 -7.14 -5.78
CA LEU A 29 -0.76 -8.00 -4.62
C LEU A 29 -1.81 -9.10 -4.68
N ASP A 30 -1.36 -10.36 -4.80
CA ASP A 30 -2.23 -11.53 -4.95
C ASP A 30 -3.34 -11.33 -6.02
N GLY A 31 -2.98 -10.69 -7.14
CA GLY A 31 -3.86 -10.42 -8.28
C GLY A 31 -4.74 -9.17 -8.16
N LYS A 32 -4.71 -8.45 -7.03
CA LYS A 32 -5.46 -7.20 -6.85
C LYS A 32 -4.55 -5.98 -6.99
N PRO A 33 -4.99 -4.92 -7.71
CA PRO A 33 -4.25 -3.67 -7.74
C PRO A 33 -4.25 -3.03 -6.35
N VAL A 34 -3.07 -2.60 -5.91
CA VAL A 34 -2.86 -1.91 -4.64
C VAL A 34 -1.99 -0.68 -4.88
N ARG A 35 -2.21 0.36 -4.08
CA ARG A 35 -1.35 1.54 -4.04
C ARG A 35 -0.55 1.49 -2.75
N GLU A 36 0.74 1.20 -2.84
CA GLU A 36 1.68 1.48 -1.76
C GLU A 36 1.63 2.98 -1.43
N VAL A 37 1.44 3.32 -0.15
CA VAL A 37 1.30 4.71 0.30
C VAL A 37 2.46 5.14 1.18
N GLU A 38 2.86 4.32 2.16
CA GLU A 38 3.89 4.70 3.12
C GLU A 38 4.60 3.47 3.69
N ARG A 39 5.91 3.59 3.94
CA ARG A 39 6.69 2.63 4.73
C ARG A 39 7.15 3.26 6.03
N CYS A 40 6.92 2.57 7.14
CA CYS A 40 7.31 3.03 8.48
C CYS A 40 7.84 1.88 9.33
N ILE A 41 8.75 2.17 10.25
CA ILE A 41 9.07 1.28 11.35
C ILE A 41 8.01 1.46 12.45
N VAL A 42 7.27 0.41 12.82
CA VAL A 42 6.18 0.49 13.80
C VAL A 42 6.58 -0.10 15.15
N GLY A 43 6.49 0.74 16.19
CA GLY A 43 6.72 0.35 17.58
C GLY A 43 8.19 0.07 17.92
N LYS A 44 8.45 -0.23 19.19
CA LYS A 44 9.81 -0.39 19.73
C LYS A 44 10.56 -1.62 19.17
N ARG A 45 9.84 -2.61 18.65
CA ARG A 45 10.43 -3.84 18.09
C ARG A 45 10.92 -3.70 16.64
N GLY A 46 10.64 -2.58 15.98
CA GLY A 46 11.37 -2.20 14.79
C GLY A 46 10.91 -2.84 13.48
N TYR A 47 9.69 -3.37 13.38
CA TYR A 47 9.22 -3.94 12.11
C TYR A 47 8.93 -2.84 11.11
N GLU A 48 9.54 -2.92 9.92
CA GLU A 48 9.15 -2.12 8.79
C GLU A 48 7.82 -2.63 8.23
N ILE A 49 6.84 -1.75 8.17
CA ILE A 49 5.48 -2.00 7.71
C ILE A 49 5.21 -1.13 6.48
N VAL A 50 4.70 -1.77 5.44
CA VAL A 50 4.13 -1.12 4.26
C VAL A 50 2.64 -0.92 4.51
N PHE A 51 2.18 0.31 4.39
CA PHE A 51 0.77 0.67 4.35
C PHE A 51 0.35 0.87 2.89
N PHE A 52 -0.75 0.25 2.52
CA PHE A 52 -1.25 0.30 1.15
C PHE A 52 -2.76 0.45 1.11
N ARG A 53 -3.25 1.11 0.05
CA ARG A 53 -4.67 1.25 -0.26
C ARG A 53 -5.06 0.22 -1.31
N VAL A 54 -6.23 -0.39 -1.11
CA VAL A 54 -6.98 -1.18 -2.11
C VAL A 54 -8.35 -0.55 -2.28
N ASP A 55 -9.26 -1.12 -3.07
CA ASP A 55 -10.58 -0.50 -3.34
C ASP A 55 -11.42 -0.31 -2.07
N ASP A 56 -11.54 -1.35 -1.25
CA ASP A 56 -12.50 -1.43 -0.15
C ASP A 56 -11.88 -1.29 1.24
N TYR A 57 -10.56 -1.42 1.37
CA TYR A 57 -9.86 -1.27 2.66
C TYR A 57 -8.46 -0.63 2.56
N CYS A 58 -7.86 -0.39 3.72
CA CYS A 58 -6.44 -0.08 3.90
C CYS A 58 -5.76 -1.30 4.53
N GLY A 59 -4.69 -1.78 3.90
CA GLY A 59 -3.88 -2.88 4.40
C GLY A 59 -2.58 -2.42 5.04
N ARG A 60 -2.03 -3.28 5.91
CA ARG A 60 -0.68 -3.12 6.45
C ARG A 60 0.00 -4.48 6.44
N TRP A 61 1.23 -4.53 5.94
CA TRP A 61 2.01 -5.77 5.90
C TRP A 61 3.47 -5.52 6.25
N ILE A 62 4.16 -6.55 6.73
CA ILE A 62 5.62 -6.48 6.94
C ILE A 62 6.27 -6.25 5.58
N ALA A 63 7.17 -5.28 5.48
CA ALA A 63 7.78 -4.85 4.22
C ALA A 63 8.39 -6.03 3.45
N GLU A 64 9.13 -6.89 4.13
CA GLU A 64 9.71 -8.10 3.52
C GLU A 64 8.65 -9.01 2.86
N GLN A 65 7.47 -9.15 3.47
CA GLN A 65 6.40 -9.98 2.93
C GLN A 65 5.67 -9.29 1.77
N PHE A 66 5.50 -7.97 1.86
CA PHE A 66 4.97 -7.18 0.78
C PHE A 66 5.89 -7.27 -0.44
N ASP A 67 7.20 -7.04 -0.28
CA ASP A 67 8.19 -7.04 -1.36
C ASP A 67 8.31 -8.40 -2.07
N LYS A 68 8.10 -9.50 -1.34
CA LYS A 68 8.09 -10.85 -1.91
C LYS A 68 6.88 -11.14 -2.80
N ARG A 69 5.75 -10.45 -2.60
CA ARG A 69 4.45 -10.81 -3.18
C ARG A 69 3.90 -9.74 -4.11
N ALA A 70 4.15 -8.47 -3.78
CA ALA A 70 3.78 -7.32 -4.58
C ALA A 70 4.65 -7.27 -5.84
N LYS A 71 4.01 -7.21 -7.00
CA LYS A 71 4.67 -6.97 -8.28
C LYS A 71 4.32 -5.57 -8.77
N PRO A 72 5.19 -4.84 -9.49
CA PRO A 72 4.83 -3.56 -10.08
C PRO A 72 3.54 -3.67 -10.90
N TYR A 73 2.62 -2.72 -10.69
CA TYR A 73 1.40 -2.63 -11.48
C TYR A 73 1.71 -1.96 -12.81
N VAL A 74 1.33 -2.62 -13.90
CA VAL A 74 1.37 -2.05 -15.25
C VAL A 74 -0.09 -2.04 -15.72
N PRO A 75 -0.72 -0.86 -15.90
CA PRO A 75 -2.07 -0.81 -16.44
C PRO A 75 -2.08 -1.44 -17.83
N GLU A 76 -3.10 -2.25 -18.11
CA GLU A 76 -3.32 -2.72 -19.48
C GLU A 76 -3.53 -1.49 -20.38
N PRO A 77 -2.88 -1.43 -21.55
CA PRO A 77 -3.10 -0.33 -22.46
C PRO A 77 -4.60 -0.28 -22.81
N GLU A 78 -5.23 0.86 -22.56
CA GLU A 78 -6.62 1.10 -22.94
C GLU A 78 -6.71 0.85 -24.45
N GLN A 79 -7.37 -0.25 -24.82
CA GLN A 79 -7.59 -0.58 -26.22
C GLN A 79 -8.66 0.39 -26.72
N LEU A 80 -8.22 1.54 -27.25
CA LEU A 80 -9.09 2.52 -27.89
C LEU A 80 -9.76 1.82 -29.09
N THR A 81 -10.99 1.36 -28.90
CA THR A 81 -11.85 0.97 -30.00
C THR A 81 -12.25 2.25 -30.74
N LEU A 82 -11.55 2.54 -31.83
CA LEU A 82 -11.98 3.53 -32.83
C LEU A 82 -13.27 2.98 -33.46
N PHE A 83 -14.41 3.55 -33.08
CA PHE A 83 -15.68 3.39 -33.78
C PHE A 83 -15.89 4.56 -34.74
#